data_AF-A0AA36XLU1-F1
#
_entry.id   AF-A0AA36XLU1-F1
#
_cell.length_a   1.000
_cell.length_b   1.000
_cell.length_c   1.000
_cell.angle_alpha   90.00
_cell.angle_beta   90.00
_cell.angle_gamma   90.00
#
_symmetry.space_group_name_H-M   'P 1'
#
loop_
_entity.id
_entity.type
_entity.pdbx_description
1 polymer ?
#
loop_
_entity_poly.entity_id
_entity_poly.type
_entity_poly.pdbx_seq_one_letter_code
_entity_poly.pdbx_strand_id
1 'polypeptide(L)' 'MDTTLKNKAEALLGEPLLDEPVRPESWECCGSDCGDVCIQTVYWTEKARYDAQRRKLKEAGWTDDEDNGKVV' A
#
# COMPACT_ATOMS: atom_id res chain seq x y z
N MET A 1 -1.41 -13.55 11.97
CA MET A 1 -0.29 -14.42 11.53
C MET A 1 0.34 -13.82 10.26
N ASP A 2 0.43 -12.50 10.24
CA ASP A 2 0.57 -11.64 9.06
C ASP A 2 2.01 -11.53 8.58
N THR A 3 2.97 -11.70 9.49
CA THR A 3 4.39 -11.61 9.17
C THR A 3 4.83 -12.71 8.21
N THR A 4 4.30 -13.93 8.31
CA THR A 4 4.67 -15.03 7.40
C THR A 4 4.24 -14.76 5.96
N LEU A 5 3.06 -14.15 5.75
CA LEU A 5 2.58 -13.78 4.43
C LEU A 5 3.37 -12.60 3.87
N LYS A 6 3.60 -11.57 4.69
CA LYS A 6 4.44 -10.42 4.31
C LYS A 6 5.83 -10.88 3.86
N ASN A 7 6.49 -11.75 4.61
CA ASN A 7 7.82 -12.30 4.26
C ASN A 7 7.81 -13.10 2.94
N LYS A 8 6.73 -13.85 2.63
CA LYS A 8 6.63 -14.57 1.34
C LYS A 8 6.44 -13.62 0.17
N ALA A 9 5.61 -12.60 0.31
CA ALA A 9 5.42 -11.57 -0.71
C ALA A 9 6.74 -10.81 -0.97
N GLU A 10 7.46 -10.47 0.10
CA GLU A 10 8.78 -9.84 0.04
C GLU A 10 9.82 -10.73 -0.64
N ALA A 11 9.81 -12.04 -0.38
CA ALA A 11 10.69 -13.00 -1.04
C ALA A 11 10.39 -13.15 -2.55
N LEU A 12 9.13 -13.00 -2.97
CA LEU A 12 8.73 -13.07 -4.38
C LEU A 12 9.10 -11.80 -5.15
N LEU A 13 8.98 -10.65 -4.51
CA LEU A 13 9.32 -9.35 -5.09
C LEU A 13 10.82 -9.05 -5.03
N GLY A 14 11.54 -9.60 -4.04
CA GLY A 14 12.92 -9.23 -3.72
C GLY A 14 13.05 -7.82 -3.10
N GLU A 15 11.93 -7.17 -2.79
CA GLU A 15 11.83 -5.84 -2.19
C GLU A 15 10.80 -5.89 -1.03
N PRO A 16 10.96 -5.06 0.01
CA PRO A 16 10.03 -5.01 1.14
C PRO A 16 8.61 -4.66 0.65
N LEU A 17 7.59 -5.30 1.24
CA LEU A 17 6.21 -5.11 0.85
C LEU A 17 5.76 -3.74 1.36
N LEU A 18 5.38 -2.88 0.44
CA LEU A 18 4.79 -1.58 0.75
C LEU A 18 3.46 -1.82 1.45
N ASP A 19 3.26 -1.13 2.56
CA ASP A 19 1.98 -1.12 3.25
C ASP A 19 0.96 -0.30 2.44
N GLU A 20 -0.32 -0.63 2.56
CA GLU A 20 -1.36 0.12 1.86
C GLU A 20 -1.40 1.56 2.39
N PRO A 21 -1.19 2.57 1.53
CA PRO A 21 -1.24 3.96 1.98
C PRO A 21 -2.68 4.29 2.40
N VAL A 22 -2.82 4.88 3.59
CA VAL A 22 -4.12 5.30 4.10
C VAL A 22 -4.55 6.53 3.31
N ARG A 23 -5.73 6.46 2.71
CA ARG A 23 -6.30 7.62 2.01
C ARG A 23 -6.62 8.69 3.06
N PRO A 24 -5.99 9.88 2.97
CA PRO A 24 -6.37 10.98 3.84
C PRO A 24 -7.80 11.41 3.50
N GLU A 25 -8.49 11.92 4.51
CA GLU A 25 -9.86 12.37 4.32
C GLU A 25 -9.96 13.46 3.24
N SER A 26 -11.13 13.59 2.61
CA SER A 26 -11.31 14.59 1.53
C SER A 26 -11.10 16.04 2.00
N TRP A 27 -11.26 16.29 3.31
CA TRP A 27 -10.99 17.56 3.98
C TRP A 27 -9.55 17.66 4.52
N GLU A 28 -8.77 16.58 4.47
CA GLU A 28 -7.36 16.59 4.85
C GLU A 28 -6.50 17.14 3.70
N CYS A 29 -6.15 18.40 3.93
CA CYS A 29 -4.97 19.10 3.47
C CYS A 29 -4.58 19.08 1.98
N CYS A 30 -5.26 19.95 1.23
CA CYS A 30 -4.80 20.48 -0.05
C CYS A 30 -5.17 21.99 -0.13
N GLY A 31 -4.56 22.81 0.74
CA GLY A 31 -4.85 24.24 0.89
C GLY A 31 -3.71 25.02 1.55
N SER A 32 -3.81 26.36 1.62
CA SER A 32 -2.72 27.23 2.09
C SER A 32 -2.31 27.04 3.56
N ASP A 33 -3.15 26.43 4.39
CA ASP A 33 -2.86 26.12 5.80
C ASP A 33 -2.12 24.79 6.00
N CYS A 34 -1.86 24.04 4.93
CA CYS A 34 -1.39 22.66 4.99
C CYS A 34 0.10 22.47 4.69
N GLY A 35 0.87 23.57 4.69
CA GLY A 35 2.30 23.56 4.38
C GLY A 35 2.60 23.44 2.88
N ASP A 36 3.87 23.26 2.54
CA ASP A 36 4.38 23.25 1.16
C ASP A 36 3.94 22.03 0.33
N VAL A 37 3.40 20.98 0.95
CA VAL A 37 3.08 19.71 0.26
C VAL A 37 1.67 19.23 0.59
N CYS A 38 0.82 19.13 -0.43
CA CYS A 38 -0.52 18.57 -0.29
C CYS A 38 -0.45 17.08 0.05
N ILE A 39 -1.10 16.66 1.14
CA ILE A 39 -1.07 15.26 1.62
C ILE A 39 -1.71 14.31 0.61
N GLN A 40 -2.71 14.79 -0.15
CA GLN A 40 -3.28 14.02 -1.25
C GLN A 40 -2.24 13.70 -2.32
N THR A 41 -1.35 14.65 -2.66
CA THR A 41 -0.27 14.41 -3.64
C THR A 41 0.72 13.35 -3.17
N VAL A 42 1.05 13.36 -1.87
CA VAL A 42 1.89 12.32 -1.25
C VAL A 42 1.17 10.97 -1.33
N TYR A 43 -0.10 10.92 -0.91
CA TYR A 43 -0.93 9.72 -1.00
C TYR A 43 -0.95 9.12 -2.41
N TRP A 44 -1.21 9.92 -3.44
CA TRP A 44 -1.25 9.42 -4.82
C TRP A 44 0.12 8.90 -5.28
N THR A 45 1.20 9.52 -4.82
CA THR A 45 2.58 9.07 -5.12
C THR A 45 2.87 7.73 -4.46
N GLU A 46 2.53 7.57 -3.19
CA GLU A 46 2.71 6.30 -2.46
C GLU A 46 1.79 5.21 -3.01
N LYS A 47 0.53 5.55 -3.32
CA LYS A 47 -0.44 4.65 -3.93
C LYS A 47 0.05 4.13 -5.28
N ALA A 48 0.63 4.98 -6.11
CA ALA A 48 1.18 4.55 -7.40
C ALA A 48 2.31 3.52 -7.24
N ARG A 49 3.17 3.67 -6.21
CA ARG A 49 4.22 2.70 -5.89
C ARG A 49 3.64 1.39 -5.35
N TYR A 50 2.69 1.49 -4.44
CA TYR A 50 1.96 0.33 -3.91
C TYR A 50 1.26 -0.46 -5.02
N ASP A 51 0.50 0.23 -5.90
CA ASP A 51 -0.19 -0.38 -7.03
C ASP A 51 0.78 -1.06 -8.01
N ALA A 52 1.94 -0.45 -8.28
CA ALA A 52 2.97 -1.04 -9.12
C ALA A 52 3.54 -2.33 -8.50
N GLN A 53 3.78 -2.33 -7.19
CA GLN A 53 4.26 -3.50 -6.47
C GLN A 53 3.21 -4.61 -6.43
N ARG A 54 1.93 -4.29 -6.22
CA ARG A 54 0.81 -5.25 -6.27
C ARG A 54 0.63 -5.87 -7.65
N ARG A 55 0.89 -5.13 -8.72
CA ARG A 55 0.92 -5.69 -10.09
C ARG A 55 2.04 -6.71 -10.25
N LYS A 56 3.27 -6.37 -9.85
CA LYS A 56 4.41 -7.30 -9.88
C LYS A 56 4.11 -8.57 -9.06
N LEU A 57 3.50 -8.44 -7.88
CA LEU A 57 3.08 -9.57 -7.06
C LEU A 57 2.09 -10.47 -7.79
N LYS A 58 1.07 -9.87 -8.40
CA LYS A 58 0.06 -10.60 -9.17
C LYS A 58 0.69 -11.34 -10.35
N GLU A 59 1.65 -10.72 -11.03
CA GLU A 59 2.43 -11.34 -12.12
C GLU A 59 3.35 -12.45 -11.62
N ALA A 60 3.91 -12.30 -10.41
CA ALA A 60 4.69 -13.33 -9.71
C ALA A 60 3.83 -14.48 -9.15
N GLY A 61 2.51 -14.45 -9.34
CA GLY A 61 1.61 -15.50 -8.87
C GLY A 61 1.17 -15.36 -7.41
N TRP A 62 1.30 -14.18 -6.80
CA TRP A 62 0.71 -13.88 -5.51
C TRP A 62 -0.81 -13.74 -5.63
N THR A 63 -1.54 -14.77 -5.20
CA THR A 63 -2.98 -14.71 -4.97
C THR A 63 -3.23 -14.32 -3.52
N ASP A 64 -3.93 -13.21 -3.33
CA ASP A 64 -4.38 -12.63 -2.06
C ASP A 64 -5.50 -13.47 -1.41
N ASP A 65 -5.50 -14.79 -1.58
CA ASP A 65 -6.62 -15.69 -1.23
C ASP A 65 -6.59 -16.15 0.24
N GLU A 66 -5.59 -15.77 1.03
CA GLU A 66 -5.58 -16.08 2.46
C GLU A 66 -5.14 -14.89 3.30
N ASP A 67 -6.12 -14.23 3.91
CA ASP A 67 -5.98 -13.42 5.13
C ASP A 67 -6.05 -11.89 4.92
N ASN A 68 -7.27 -11.43 4.64
CA ASN A 68 -7.73 -10.20 5.28
C ASN A 68 -9.04 -10.50 6.04
N GLY A 69 -8.88 -10.92 7.29
CA GLY A 69 -9.86 -10.61 8.33
C GLY A 69 -11.23 -11.29 8.25
N LYS A 70 -11.29 -12.60 8.46
CA LYS A 70 -12.41 -13.13 9.28
C LYS A 70 -12.08 -12.93 10.75
N VAL A 71 -12.08 -11.67 11.18
CA VAL A 71 -12.30 -11.33 12.58
C VAL A 71 -13.80 -11.49 12.80
N VAL A 72 -14.15 -12.66 13.36
CA VAL A 72 -15.44 -13.09 13.94
C VAL A 72 -16.68 -12.93 13.05
#